data_AF-W5T1E3-F1
#
_entry.id   AF-W5T1E3-F1
#
_cell.length_a   1.000
_cell.length_b   1.000
_cell.length_c   1.000
_cell.angle_alpha   90.00
_cell.angle_beta   90.00
_cell.angle_gamma   90.00
#
_symmetry.space_group_name_H-M   'P 1'
#
loop_
_entity.id
_entity.type
_entity.pdbx_description
1 polymer ?
#
loop_
_entity_poly.entity_id
_entity_poly.type
_entity_poly.pdbx_seq_one_letter_code
_entity_poly.pdbx_strand_id
1 'polypeptide(L)'
;MDMKILLLIPGAIFYTQCNNKGTGETGFEQDSMKFDNYIMPTNRTDDSYEELASLFKPKLNEPYNVLEGSKKLSFPQSTVTWVKNAAISIKDLDNKPIEALKDKLRYSYSISPIKKDDKFNAYTMPIVLFETVKDLGSHLEVISFNLPRKPKLDFNTRAYYLFLGIKYTPDKTEKSGEDGYDTANPFWIPGQNKEVIPALTHFSHIEAQIQVKNHKNQTITTYNILLDSSYLIKLIKDTLLRYPEIKETATDFKLY
;
A
#
# COMPACT_ATOMS: atom_id res chain seq x y z
N MET A 1 -56.50 15.62 39.17
CA MET A 1 -55.11 16.07 39.34
C MET A 1 -54.21 14.84 39.21
N ASP A 2 -53.13 15.01 38.46
CA ASP A 2 -52.58 13.98 37.58
C ASP A 2 -51.90 12.81 38.29
N MET A 3 -52.35 11.61 37.93
CA MET A 3 -51.71 10.34 38.22
C MET A 3 -50.89 9.94 37.00
N LYS A 4 -49.56 10.11 37.06
CA LYS A 4 -48.67 9.67 35.98
C LYS A 4 -48.30 8.21 36.17
N ILE A 5 -48.76 7.45 35.19
CA ILE A 5 -48.67 6.01 34.99
C ILE A 5 -47.21 5.55 34.93
N LEU A 6 -46.88 4.59 35.79
CA LEU A 6 -45.71 3.72 35.66
C LEU A 6 -46.22 2.43 35.01
N LEU A 7 -45.88 2.17 33.75
CA LEU A 7 -46.19 0.90 33.10
C LEU A 7 -44.98 0.41 32.29
N LEU A 8 -44.33 -0.58 32.92
CA LEU A 8 -43.89 -1.87 32.38
C LEU A 8 -43.13 -1.86 31.05
N ILE A 9 -41.85 -2.25 31.15
CA ILE A 9 -41.08 -2.86 30.07
C ILE A 9 -41.40 -4.36 30.06
N PRO A 10 -42.05 -4.88 29.01
CA PRO A 10 -41.85 -6.26 28.62
C PRO A 10 -41.50 -6.34 27.13
N GLY A 11 -40.32 -6.86 26.83
CA GLY A 11 -39.92 -7.28 25.49
C GLY A 11 -38.92 -8.41 25.63
N ALA A 12 -39.38 -9.60 26.01
CA ALA A 12 -39.76 -10.65 25.06
C ALA A 12 -38.54 -11.24 24.34
N ILE A 13 -37.97 -12.26 24.98
CA ILE A 13 -37.19 -13.30 24.35
C ILE A 13 -38.10 -14.02 23.35
N PHE A 14 -37.72 -14.04 22.08
CA PHE A 14 -38.23 -15.02 21.11
C PHE A 14 -37.06 -15.80 20.53
N TYR A 15 -36.91 -17.03 21.02
CA TYR A 15 -36.32 -18.14 20.30
C TYR A 15 -37.45 -18.90 19.60
N THR A 16 -37.40 -19.02 18.26
CA THR A 16 -37.87 -20.16 17.45
C THR A 16 -37.15 -20.06 16.09
N GLN A 17 -36.16 -20.90 15.73
CA GLN A 17 -36.28 -22.23 15.08
C GLN A 17 -37.25 -22.23 13.87
N CYS A 18 -36.98 -22.75 12.66
CA CYS A 18 -35.98 -23.68 12.14
C CYS A 18 -35.95 -23.65 10.58
N ASN A 19 -34.75 -23.82 10.02
CA ASN A 19 -34.33 -24.69 8.91
C ASN A 19 -35.23 -24.94 7.67
N ASN A 20 -34.70 -24.64 6.47
CA ASN A 20 -34.70 -25.60 5.34
C ASN A 20 -33.68 -25.23 4.24
N LYS A 21 -32.66 -26.09 4.12
CA LYS A 21 -31.92 -26.55 2.92
C LYS A 21 -31.60 -25.54 1.80
N GLY A 22 -30.30 -25.27 1.65
CA GLY A 22 -29.70 -24.73 0.44
C GLY A 22 -28.18 -24.62 0.61
N THR A 23 -27.48 -25.68 0.22
CA THR A 23 -26.01 -25.86 0.17
C THR A 23 -25.26 -24.67 -0.43
N GLY A 24 -24.19 -24.28 0.27
CA GLY A 24 -23.23 -23.27 -0.15
C GLY A 24 -22.26 -22.97 0.97
N GLU A 25 -21.43 -23.95 1.31
CA GLU A 25 -20.29 -23.80 2.21
C GLU A 25 -19.37 -22.70 1.67
N THR A 26 -19.37 -21.50 2.27
CA THR A 26 -18.18 -20.64 2.23
C THR A 26 -17.29 -21.07 3.36
N GLY A 27 -16.70 -22.25 3.22
CA GLY A 27 -15.50 -22.61 3.96
C GLY A 27 -14.40 -21.66 3.50
N PHE A 28 -14.05 -20.68 4.34
CA PHE A 28 -12.65 -20.28 4.39
C PHE A 28 -11.93 -21.48 4.98
N GLU A 29 -11.54 -22.39 4.09
CA GLU A 29 -10.48 -23.33 4.38
C GLU A 29 -9.28 -22.44 4.73
N GLN A 30 -9.01 -22.39 6.03
CA GLN A 30 -7.80 -21.82 6.58
C GLN A 30 -6.67 -22.78 6.19
N ASP A 31 -6.36 -22.81 4.89
CA ASP A 31 -5.25 -23.59 4.38
C ASP A 31 -3.98 -22.88 4.85
N SER A 32 -3.40 -23.44 5.89
CA SER A 32 -2.17 -22.99 6.51
C SER A 32 -1.02 -23.26 5.53
N MET A 33 -0.87 -22.41 4.51
CA MET A 33 0.40 -22.30 3.79
C MET A 33 1.46 -21.88 4.81
N LYS A 34 2.40 -22.78 5.07
CA LYS A 34 3.60 -22.54 5.87
C LYS A 34 4.39 -21.39 5.25
N PHE A 35 4.28 -20.21 5.83
CA PHE A 35 5.16 -19.08 5.55
C PHE A 35 6.47 -19.28 6.31
N ASP A 36 7.43 -19.97 5.70
CA ASP A 36 8.80 -20.09 6.23
C ASP A 36 9.65 -18.81 5.97
N ASN A 37 9.06 -17.60 6.02
CA ASN A 37 9.78 -16.37 5.65
C ASN A 37 9.32 -15.13 6.46
N TYR A 38 9.51 -15.18 7.78
CA TYR A 38 9.55 -13.95 8.58
C TYR A 38 10.78 -13.14 8.20
N ILE A 39 10.60 -11.84 7.99
CA ILE A 39 11.72 -10.90 7.99
C ILE A 39 11.90 -10.49 9.45
N MET A 40 12.94 -11.02 10.10
CA MET A 40 13.20 -10.87 11.54
C MET A 40 12.99 -9.44 12.06
N PRO A 41 12.34 -9.23 13.22
CA PRO A 41 12.18 -7.91 13.83
C PRO A 41 13.53 -7.40 14.37
N THR A 42 13.90 -6.18 14.02
CA THR A 42 15.21 -5.60 14.34
C THR A 42 15.14 -4.70 15.57
N ASN A 43 15.14 -5.30 16.76
CA ASN A 43 15.42 -4.58 18.01
C ASN A 43 16.83 -4.93 18.51
N ARG A 44 17.89 -4.51 17.80
CA ARG A 44 19.27 -4.52 18.31
C ARG A 44 20.07 -3.35 17.75
N THR A 45 20.90 -2.80 18.63
CA THR A 45 21.71 -1.57 18.51
C THR A 45 22.58 -1.51 17.25
N ASP A 46 22.88 -0.27 16.83
CA ASP A 46 23.37 0.20 15.52
C ASP A 46 24.54 -0.60 14.89
N ASP A 47 25.43 -1.21 15.68
CA ASP A 47 26.61 -1.90 15.12
C ASP A 47 26.31 -3.32 14.58
N SER A 48 25.18 -3.94 14.95
CA SER A 48 24.81 -5.28 14.44
C SER A 48 24.07 -5.25 13.09
N TYR A 49 23.73 -4.06 12.61
CA TYR A 49 22.89 -3.86 11.42
C TYR A 49 23.65 -4.10 10.11
N GLU A 50 24.93 -3.71 10.01
CA GLU A 50 25.74 -4.01 8.82
C GLU A 50 26.03 -5.51 8.67
N GLU A 51 26.26 -6.19 9.79
CA GLU A 51 26.57 -7.63 9.82
C GLU A 51 25.32 -8.47 9.48
N LEU A 52 24.13 -8.11 9.97
CA LEU A 52 22.86 -8.78 9.62
C LEU A 52 22.31 -8.39 8.24
N ALA A 53 22.56 -7.16 7.77
CA ALA A 53 22.21 -6.75 6.40
C ALA A 53 23.01 -7.51 5.35
N SER A 54 24.22 -7.99 5.68
CA SER A 54 25.00 -8.89 4.82
C SER A 54 24.38 -10.29 4.69
N LEU A 55 23.60 -10.74 5.69
CA LEU A 55 22.95 -12.06 5.75
C LEU A 55 21.58 -12.09 5.07
N PHE A 56 20.86 -10.96 5.05
CA PHE A 56 19.65 -10.78 4.25
C PHE A 56 19.98 -10.10 2.92
N LYS A 57 20.42 -10.88 1.94
CA LYS A 57 20.30 -10.49 0.53
C LYS A 57 18.92 -10.95 0.05
N PRO A 58 17.88 -10.10 0.12
CA PRO A 58 16.58 -10.50 -0.43
C PRO A 58 16.79 -10.94 -1.88
N LYS A 59 16.33 -12.14 -2.22
CA LYS A 59 16.38 -12.64 -3.58
C LYS A 59 15.30 -11.90 -4.36
N LEU A 60 15.69 -10.87 -5.09
CA LEU A 60 14.81 -10.09 -5.93
C LEU A 60 14.54 -10.86 -7.23
N ASN A 61 13.26 -10.96 -7.59
CA ASN A 61 12.82 -11.72 -8.76
C ASN A 61 13.01 -10.97 -10.08
N GLU A 62 13.17 -9.64 -10.01
CA GLU A 62 13.37 -8.74 -11.13
C GLU A 62 14.50 -7.75 -10.75
N PRO A 63 15.14 -7.09 -11.73
CA PRO A 63 16.22 -6.15 -11.45
C PRO A 63 15.76 -5.01 -10.54
N TYR A 64 16.51 -4.76 -9.47
CA TYR A 64 16.30 -3.63 -8.61
C TYR A 64 17.05 -2.42 -9.14
N ASN A 65 16.30 -1.54 -9.79
CA ASN A 65 16.77 -0.23 -10.23
C ASN A 65 16.04 0.84 -9.44
N VAL A 66 16.77 1.86 -9.01
CA VAL A 66 16.20 2.99 -8.28
C VAL A 66 16.11 4.19 -9.21
N LEU A 67 14.93 4.79 -9.24
CA LEU A 67 14.63 6.01 -9.95
C LEU A 67 14.41 7.12 -8.93
N GLU A 68 14.83 8.32 -9.30
CA GLU A 68 14.69 9.50 -8.46
C GLU A 68 14.27 10.67 -9.33
N GLY A 69 13.46 11.54 -8.76
CA GLY A 69 13.00 12.72 -9.46
C GLY A 69 12.34 13.73 -8.54
N SER A 70 11.85 14.79 -9.16
CA SER A 70 11.10 15.83 -8.47
C SER A 70 9.81 16.11 -9.21
N LYS A 71 8.77 16.46 -8.45
CA LYS A 71 7.44 16.79 -8.99
C LYS A 71 6.98 18.13 -8.42
N LYS A 72 6.50 19.01 -9.29
CA LYS A 72 5.83 20.23 -8.88
C LYS A 72 4.36 19.94 -8.58
N LEU A 73 3.93 20.20 -7.36
CA LEU A 73 2.54 20.14 -6.94
C LEU A 73 1.85 21.46 -7.29
N SER A 74 0.61 21.38 -7.78
CA SER A 74 -0.16 22.56 -8.15
C SER A 74 -0.77 23.28 -6.94
N PHE A 75 -1.09 22.53 -5.88
CA PHE A 75 -1.68 23.09 -4.65
C PHE A 75 -1.47 22.18 -3.43
N PRO A 76 -0.90 22.68 -2.31
CA PRO A 76 -0.12 23.91 -2.25
C PRO A 76 1.08 23.82 -3.20
N GLN A 77 1.41 24.94 -3.86
CA GLN A 77 2.56 24.98 -4.77
C GLN A 77 3.83 24.62 -4.01
N SER A 78 4.45 23.51 -4.39
CA SER A 78 5.68 23.03 -3.81
C SER A 78 6.36 22.05 -4.76
N THR A 79 7.67 21.89 -4.61
CA THR A 79 8.41 20.85 -5.32
C THR A 79 8.72 19.73 -4.35
N VAL A 80 8.29 18.51 -4.67
CA VAL A 80 8.57 17.33 -3.87
C VAL A 80 9.61 16.46 -4.56
N THR A 81 10.62 16.03 -3.82
CA THR A 81 11.58 15.01 -4.27
C THR A 81 11.07 13.64 -3.86
N TRP A 82 11.20 12.66 -4.75
CA TRP A 82 10.78 11.29 -4.52
C TRP A 82 11.84 10.32 -5.00
N VAL A 83 11.85 9.13 -4.39
CA VAL A 83 12.65 7.99 -4.84
C VAL A 83 11.68 6.82 -5.04
N LYS A 84 11.91 5.97 -6.03
CA LYS A 84 11.13 4.75 -6.23
C LYS A 84 11.97 3.62 -6.79
N ASN A 85 11.56 2.37 -6.61
CA ASN A 85 12.09 1.29 -7.43
C ASN A 85 11.40 1.28 -8.81
N ALA A 86 12.09 0.76 -9.83
CA ALA A 86 11.48 0.50 -11.13
C ALA A 86 10.27 -0.42 -11.00
N ALA A 87 9.29 -0.23 -11.88
CA ALA A 87 8.06 -1.02 -11.86
C ALA A 87 8.32 -2.50 -12.16
N ILE A 88 7.72 -3.36 -11.34
CA ILE A 88 7.83 -4.82 -11.35
C ILE A 88 6.47 -5.49 -11.59
N SER A 89 6.50 -6.76 -11.98
CA SER A 89 5.30 -7.49 -12.42
C SER A 89 4.32 -7.73 -11.27
N ILE A 90 3.03 -7.55 -11.54
CA ILE A 90 1.96 -7.94 -10.61
C ILE A 90 1.77 -9.46 -10.71
N LYS A 91 1.82 -10.13 -9.55
CA LYS A 91 1.70 -11.59 -9.44
C LYS A 91 0.46 -11.98 -8.64
N ASP A 92 -0.07 -13.17 -8.91
CA ASP A 92 -1.10 -13.81 -8.11
C ASP A 92 -0.53 -14.41 -6.81
N LEU A 93 -1.41 -15.07 -6.05
CA LEU A 93 -1.06 -15.71 -4.78
C LEU A 93 -0.13 -16.93 -4.94
N ASP A 94 -0.05 -17.51 -6.14
CA ASP A 94 0.88 -18.58 -6.50
C ASP A 94 2.23 -18.04 -6.98
N ASN A 95 2.47 -16.73 -6.84
CA ASN A 95 3.67 -16.02 -7.28
C ASN A 95 3.90 -16.11 -8.80
N LYS A 96 2.83 -16.23 -9.60
CA LYS A 96 2.86 -16.22 -11.06
C LYS A 96 2.33 -14.88 -11.60
N PRO A 97 2.87 -14.37 -12.72
CA PRO A 97 2.31 -13.17 -13.35
C PRO A 97 0.83 -13.34 -13.69
N ILE A 98 0.02 -12.33 -13.40
CA ILE A 98 -1.40 -12.34 -13.77
C ILE A 98 -1.53 -12.03 -15.26
N GLU A 99 -1.85 -13.03 -16.09
CA GLU A 99 -1.88 -12.89 -17.56
C GLU A 99 -2.79 -11.75 -18.06
N ALA A 100 -3.88 -11.45 -17.35
CA ALA A 100 -4.75 -10.33 -17.73
C ALA A 100 -4.06 -8.95 -17.61
N LEU A 101 -3.12 -8.81 -16.67
CA LEU A 101 -2.41 -7.57 -16.32
C LEU A 101 -0.99 -7.51 -16.89
N LYS A 102 -0.43 -8.65 -17.26
CA LYS A 102 0.90 -8.80 -17.85
C LYS A 102 1.10 -7.84 -19.02
N ASP A 103 2.26 -7.17 -19.02
CA ASP A 103 2.66 -6.15 -20.00
C ASP A 103 1.71 -4.95 -20.14
N LYS A 104 0.72 -4.81 -19.25
CA LYS A 104 -0.27 -3.71 -19.24
C LYS A 104 -0.23 -2.92 -17.95
N LEU A 105 -0.04 -3.60 -16.83
CA LEU A 105 -0.06 -3.00 -15.50
C LEU A 105 1.05 -3.61 -14.66
N ARG A 106 1.83 -2.74 -14.01
CA ARG A 106 2.93 -3.11 -13.11
C ARG A 106 2.80 -2.32 -11.82
N TYR A 107 3.61 -2.63 -10.82
CA TYR A 107 3.61 -1.86 -9.58
C TYR A 107 5.02 -1.50 -9.14
N SER A 108 5.16 -0.43 -8.38
CA SER A 108 6.39 -0.03 -7.73
C SER A 108 6.10 0.50 -6.32
N TYR A 109 7.15 0.59 -5.50
CA TYR A 109 7.12 1.36 -4.28
C TYR A 109 7.83 2.68 -4.51
N SER A 110 7.29 3.75 -3.93
CA SER A 110 7.93 5.06 -3.85
C SER A 110 8.02 5.52 -2.41
N ILE A 111 9.04 6.32 -2.10
CA ILE A 111 9.15 7.07 -0.86
C ILE A 111 9.06 8.55 -1.23
N SER A 112 8.05 9.21 -0.70
CA SER A 112 7.76 10.60 -1.03
C SER A 112 6.90 11.26 0.05
N PRO A 113 7.08 12.57 0.31
CA PRO A 113 8.21 13.40 -0.14
C PRO A 113 9.47 13.13 0.69
N ILE A 114 10.61 12.98 0.02
CA ILE A 114 11.95 13.02 0.65
C ILE A 114 12.26 14.44 1.09
N LYS A 115 12.15 15.37 0.14
CA LYS A 115 12.25 16.81 0.37
C LYS A 115 11.01 17.51 -0.14
N LYS A 116 10.63 18.59 0.53
CA LYS A 116 9.64 19.56 0.07
C LYS A 116 10.32 20.92 0.01
N ASP A 117 10.36 21.53 -1.16
CA ASP A 117 11.06 22.80 -1.42
C ASP A 117 12.52 22.74 -0.89
N ASP A 118 13.22 21.67 -1.29
CA ASP A 118 14.60 21.32 -0.92
C ASP A 118 14.89 21.08 0.56
N LYS A 119 13.85 21.02 1.40
CA LYS A 119 13.97 20.74 2.84
C LYS A 119 13.42 19.37 3.19
N PHE A 120 14.13 18.66 4.05
CA PHE A 120 13.60 17.45 4.69
C PHE A 120 12.37 17.79 5.54
N ASN A 121 11.48 16.81 5.70
CA ASN A 121 10.16 17.04 6.24
C ASN A 121 9.67 15.81 7.02
N ALA A 122 8.61 15.98 7.82
CA ALA A 122 8.05 14.91 8.66
C ALA A 122 7.06 13.99 7.94
N TYR A 123 6.78 14.24 6.65
CA TYR A 123 5.74 13.54 5.89
C TYR A 123 6.28 12.47 4.95
N THR A 124 7.58 12.17 5.00
CA THR A 124 8.18 11.06 4.24
C THR A 124 7.47 9.76 4.56
N MET A 125 6.89 9.11 3.54
CA MET A 125 6.08 7.90 3.71
C MET A 125 6.23 6.96 2.50
N PRO A 126 5.97 5.66 2.66
CA PRO A 126 5.88 4.75 1.53
C PRO A 126 4.57 4.97 0.74
N ILE A 127 4.66 4.78 -0.56
CA ILE A 127 3.55 4.84 -1.52
C ILE A 127 3.60 3.57 -2.36
N VAL A 128 2.47 2.88 -2.52
CA VAL A 128 2.31 1.81 -3.52
C VAL A 128 1.78 2.45 -4.79
N LEU A 129 2.53 2.32 -5.88
CA LEU A 129 2.18 2.86 -7.20
C LEU A 129 1.77 1.70 -8.11
N PHE A 130 0.65 1.83 -8.80
CA PHE A 130 0.31 0.95 -9.93
C PHE A 130 0.42 1.74 -11.23
N GLU A 131 1.16 1.21 -12.19
CA GLU A 131 1.58 1.93 -13.38
C GLU A 131 1.14 1.22 -14.65
N THR A 132 0.50 1.96 -15.54
CA THR A 132 0.06 1.44 -16.84
C THR A 132 1.22 1.50 -17.82
N VAL A 133 1.48 0.40 -18.51
CA VAL A 133 2.45 0.35 -19.60
C VAL A 133 1.87 1.14 -20.77
N LYS A 134 2.69 1.97 -21.43
CA LYS A 134 2.27 2.73 -22.62
C LYS A 134 1.67 1.79 -23.67
N ASP A 135 0.65 2.29 -24.36
CA ASP A 135 -0.11 1.62 -25.42
C ASP A 135 -0.96 0.41 -24.97
N LEU A 136 -0.36 -0.58 -24.30
CA LEU A 136 -1.02 -1.81 -23.89
C LEU A 136 -1.93 -1.61 -22.68
N GLY A 137 -1.51 -0.77 -21.74
CA GLY A 137 -2.16 -0.56 -20.45
C GLY A 137 -2.91 0.75 -20.27
N SER A 138 -2.79 1.71 -21.19
CA SER A 138 -3.28 3.10 -21.06
C SER A 138 -4.78 3.25 -20.77
N HIS A 139 -5.56 2.19 -20.99
CA HIS A 139 -7.00 2.15 -20.75
C HIS A 139 -7.38 1.54 -19.39
N LEU A 140 -6.40 1.13 -18.59
CA LEU A 140 -6.59 0.56 -17.27
C LEU A 140 -6.38 1.64 -16.20
N GLU A 141 -7.05 1.47 -15.06
CA GLU A 141 -6.86 2.33 -13.89
C GLU A 141 -7.06 1.48 -12.63
N VAL A 142 -6.10 1.53 -11.71
CA VAL A 142 -6.29 0.93 -10.38
C VAL A 142 -7.04 1.91 -9.51
N ILE A 143 -8.29 1.57 -9.20
CA ILE A 143 -9.20 2.47 -8.46
C ILE A 143 -9.26 2.17 -6.97
N SER A 144 -8.86 0.96 -6.57
CA SER A 144 -8.87 0.49 -5.18
C SER A 144 -7.67 -0.39 -4.88
N PHE A 145 -7.11 -0.28 -3.67
CA PHE A 145 -6.06 -1.11 -3.13
C PHE A 145 -6.33 -1.38 -1.65
N ASN A 146 -6.31 -2.65 -1.25
CA ASN A 146 -6.60 -3.06 0.12
C ASN A 146 -5.65 -4.15 0.57
N LEU A 147 -5.36 -4.17 1.87
CA LEU A 147 -4.67 -5.26 2.54
C LEU A 147 -5.70 -6.05 3.36
N PRO A 148 -6.19 -7.22 2.88
CA PRO A 148 -7.27 -7.95 3.55
C PRO A 148 -6.95 -8.30 5.02
N ARG A 149 -5.67 -8.57 5.32
CA ARG A 149 -5.19 -8.88 6.68
C ARG A 149 -4.98 -7.63 7.56
N LYS A 150 -5.12 -6.43 7.00
CA LYS A 150 -4.97 -5.12 7.69
C LYS A 150 -6.11 -4.16 7.27
N PRO A 151 -7.40 -4.52 7.47
CA PRO A 151 -8.54 -3.79 6.92
C PRO A 151 -8.74 -2.38 7.51
N LYS A 152 -8.04 -2.04 8.61
CA LYS A 152 -8.05 -0.71 9.20
C LYS A 152 -7.19 0.31 8.44
N LEU A 153 -6.26 -0.16 7.60
CA LEU A 153 -5.42 0.69 6.76
C LEU A 153 -6.17 1.05 5.48
N ASP A 154 -6.75 2.25 5.45
CA ASP A 154 -7.48 2.76 4.29
C ASP A 154 -6.56 3.50 3.30
N PHE A 155 -6.04 2.74 2.34
CA PHE A 155 -5.25 3.28 1.24
C PHE A 155 -6.09 4.02 0.18
N ASN A 156 -7.42 3.98 0.24
CA ASN A 156 -8.30 4.47 -0.82
C ASN A 156 -8.72 5.93 -0.61
N THR A 157 -8.80 6.39 0.64
CA THR A 157 -9.15 7.79 0.98
C THR A 157 -8.20 8.80 0.35
N ARG A 158 -6.88 8.53 0.36
CA ARG A 158 -5.84 9.32 -0.33
C ARG A 158 -6.01 10.82 -0.16
N ALA A 159 -6.21 11.25 1.09
CA ALA A 159 -6.48 12.64 1.42
C ALA A 159 -5.79 13.04 2.72
N TYR A 160 -5.39 14.30 2.82
CA TYR A 160 -4.87 14.89 4.05
C TYR A 160 -5.53 16.25 4.30
N TYR A 161 -5.44 16.72 5.54
CA TYR A 161 -5.96 18.02 5.93
C TYR A 161 -4.86 19.06 5.87
N LEU A 162 -5.12 20.17 5.19
CA LEU A 162 -4.26 21.35 5.18
C LEU A 162 -4.42 22.13 6.49
N PHE A 163 -3.45 23.01 6.78
CA PHE A 163 -3.61 24.05 7.79
C PHE A 163 -4.91 24.82 7.48
N LEU A 164 -5.80 24.98 8.47
CA LEU A 164 -7.22 25.41 8.37
C LEU A 164 -8.27 24.29 8.18
N GLY A 165 -7.90 23.01 8.22
CA GLY A 165 -8.86 21.90 8.20
C GLY A 165 -9.49 21.61 6.83
N ILE A 166 -8.94 22.19 5.76
CA ILE A 166 -9.38 21.92 4.39
C ILE A 166 -8.88 20.55 3.97
N LYS A 167 -9.79 19.63 3.66
CA LYS A 167 -9.45 18.32 3.11
C LYS A 167 -8.95 18.49 1.68
N TYR A 168 -7.69 18.15 1.44
CA TYR A 168 -7.12 18.05 0.10
C TYR A 168 -7.07 16.58 -0.34
N THR A 169 -7.52 16.33 -1.56
CA THR A 169 -7.49 15.01 -2.20
C THR A 169 -6.75 15.18 -3.52
N PRO A 170 -5.47 14.74 -3.64
CA PRO A 170 -4.76 14.78 -4.90
C PRO A 170 -5.46 13.94 -5.97
N ASP A 171 -5.07 14.14 -7.22
CA ASP A 171 -5.52 13.30 -8.32
C ASP A 171 -5.19 11.83 -8.04
N LYS A 172 -6.17 10.95 -8.25
CA LYS A 172 -6.04 9.49 -8.06
C LYS A 172 -5.21 8.83 -9.16
N THR A 173 -4.98 9.55 -10.23
CA THR A 173 -4.25 9.13 -11.44
C THR A 173 -3.40 10.30 -11.90
N GLU A 174 -2.12 10.04 -12.12
CA GLU A 174 -1.14 11.02 -12.57
C GLU A 174 -0.29 10.44 -13.70
N LYS A 175 0.49 11.26 -14.41
CA LYS A 175 1.48 10.73 -15.35
C LYS A 175 2.56 9.95 -14.60
N SER A 176 2.98 8.81 -15.15
CA SER A 176 4.12 8.08 -14.58
C SER A 176 5.41 8.90 -14.73
N GLY A 177 6.28 8.79 -13.73
CA GLY A 177 7.64 9.32 -13.75
C GLY A 177 8.68 8.34 -14.32
N GLU A 178 8.26 7.18 -14.85
CA GLU A 178 9.13 6.15 -15.42
C GLU A 178 8.88 6.01 -16.93
N ASP A 179 9.96 5.97 -17.70
CA ASP A 179 9.89 5.75 -19.15
C ASP A 179 9.26 4.39 -19.48
N GLY A 180 8.44 4.36 -20.53
CA GLY A 180 7.67 3.17 -20.92
C GLY A 180 6.30 3.05 -20.24
N TYR A 181 5.97 3.93 -19.28
CA TYR A 181 4.67 3.95 -18.60
C TYR A 181 3.89 5.23 -18.90
N ASP A 182 2.56 5.13 -18.88
CA ASP A 182 1.65 6.22 -19.22
C ASP A 182 1.15 6.94 -17.95
N THR A 183 0.43 6.20 -17.10
CA THR A 183 -0.16 6.73 -15.86
C THR A 183 0.25 5.93 -14.63
N ALA A 184 0.24 6.59 -13.47
CA ALA A 184 0.43 5.99 -12.16
C ALA A 184 -0.80 6.25 -11.26
N ASN A 185 -1.19 5.24 -10.49
CA ASN A 185 -2.23 5.29 -9.47
C ASN A 185 -1.58 5.16 -8.08
N PRO A 186 -1.37 6.27 -7.35
CA PRO A 186 -0.73 6.24 -6.05
C PRO A 186 -1.70 5.86 -4.93
N PHE A 187 -1.22 5.04 -3.99
CA PHE A 187 -1.91 4.60 -2.78
C PHE A 187 -1.01 4.79 -1.55
N TRP A 188 -1.48 5.58 -0.59
CA TRP A 188 -0.71 6.00 0.60
C TRP A 188 -1.66 6.41 1.73
N ILE A 189 -1.14 6.44 2.96
CA ILE A 189 -1.87 6.84 4.16
C ILE A 189 -1.02 7.87 4.91
N PRO A 190 -1.47 9.13 5.03
CA PRO A 190 -0.66 10.18 5.63
C PRO A 190 -0.51 9.96 7.13
N GLY A 191 0.72 10.11 7.65
CA GLY A 191 0.99 10.13 9.09
C GLY A 191 0.81 8.78 9.82
N GLN A 192 0.68 7.67 9.09
CA GLN A 192 0.52 6.32 9.67
C GLN A 192 1.69 5.39 9.35
N ASN A 193 2.91 5.92 9.28
CA ASN A 193 4.09 5.11 8.95
C ASN A 193 4.31 3.95 9.95
N LYS A 194 3.97 4.14 11.23
CA LYS A 194 4.10 3.12 12.29
C LYS A 194 3.27 1.88 12.00
N GLU A 195 2.12 2.04 11.34
CA GLU A 195 1.23 0.95 10.99
C GLU A 195 1.46 0.47 9.56
N VAL A 196 1.70 1.40 8.63
CA VAL A 196 1.85 1.13 7.19
C VAL A 196 3.15 0.41 6.90
N ILE A 197 4.29 0.86 7.42
CA ILE A 197 5.59 0.23 7.10
C ILE A 197 5.58 -1.23 7.56
N PRO A 198 5.25 -1.59 8.82
CA PRO A 198 5.17 -3.00 9.20
C PRO A 198 4.14 -3.78 8.38
N ALA A 199 2.98 -3.20 8.05
CA ALA A 199 2.00 -3.86 7.20
C ALA A 199 2.55 -4.16 5.79
N LEU A 200 3.49 -3.35 5.30
CA LEU A 200 4.14 -3.47 4.01
C LEU A 200 5.51 -4.18 4.03
N THR A 201 6.06 -4.53 5.21
CA THR A 201 7.42 -5.11 5.31
C THR A 201 7.56 -6.31 6.24
N HIS A 202 6.57 -6.67 7.05
CA HIS A 202 6.72 -7.73 8.07
C HIS A 202 6.94 -9.14 7.48
N PHE A 203 6.36 -9.40 6.30
CA PHE A 203 6.51 -10.66 5.59
C PHE A 203 7.24 -10.43 4.27
N SER A 204 7.96 -11.44 3.77
CA SER A 204 8.60 -11.36 2.44
C SER A 204 7.62 -11.04 1.32
N HIS A 205 6.38 -11.50 1.45
CA HIS A 205 5.31 -11.24 0.51
C HIS A 205 4.02 -10.88 1.23
N ILE A 206 3.23 -10.00 0.63
CA ILE A 206 1.98 -9.50 1.22
C ILE A 206 0.83 -9.71 0.26
N GLU A 207 -0.20 -10.39 0.76
CA GLU A 207 -1.48 -10.50 0.08
C GLU A 207 -2.18 -9.16 0.07
N ALA A 208 -2.56 -8.72 -1.12
CA ALA A 208 -3.34 -7.52 -1.33
C ALA A 208 -4.46 -7.77 -2.34
N GLN A 209 -5.40 -6.84 -2.40
CA GLN A 209 -6.46 -6.83 -3.39
C GLN A 209 -6.48 -5.50 -4.11
N ILE A 210 -6.56 -5.54 -5.45
CA ILE A 210 -6.76 -4.36 -6.28
C ILE A 210 -8.06 -4.47 -7.07
N GLN A 211 -8.70 -3.33 -7.31
CA GLN A 211 -9.75 -3.23 -8.32
C GLN A 211 -9.22 -2.44 -9.51
N VAL A 212 -9.28 -3.04 -10.69
CA VAL A 212 -8.83 -2.45 -11.95
C VAL A 212 -10.05 -2.13 -12.80
N LYS A 213 -10.22 -0.86 -13.13
CA LYS A 213 -11.22 -0.40 -14.10
C LYS A 213 -10.60 -0.44 -15.50
N ASN A 214 -11.32 -1.04 -16.44
CA ASN A 214 -11.02 -0.96 -17.86
C ASN A 214 -11.94 0.08 -18.52
N HIS A 215 -11.37 1.17 -19.01
CA HIS A 215 -12.14 2.28 -19.61
C HIS A 215 -12.66 1.97 -21.02
N LYS A 216 -12.13 0.95 -21.72
CA LYS A 216 -12.63 0.56 -23.05
C LYS A 216 -14.01 -0.10 -22.97
N ASN A 217 -14.23 -0.94 -21.97
CA ASN A 217 -15.47 -1.72 -21.82
C ASN A 217 -16.23 -1.40 -20.50
N GLN A 218 -15.72 -0.45 -19.71
CA GLN A 218 -16.27 -0.01 -18.41
C GLN A 218 -16.39 -1.13 -17.36
N THR A 219 -15.64 -2.23 -17.50
CA THR A 219 -15.65 -3.32 -16.50
C THR A 219 -14.70 -3.03 -15.35
N ILE A 220 -15.08 -3.44 -14.14
CA ILE A 220 -14.21 -3.44 -12.96
C ILE A 220 -13.93 -4.89 -12.59
N THR A 221 -12.64 -5.24 -12.47
CA THR A 221 -12.21 -6.58 -12.08
C THR A 221 -11.37 -6.50 -10.82
N THR A 222 -11.66 -7.38 -9.87
CA THR A 222 -10.91 -7.51 -8.62
C THR A 222 -9.84 -8.58 -8.80
N TYR A 223 -8.60 -8.28 -8.42
CA TYR A 223 -7.49 -9.21 -8.42
C TYR A 223 -6.92 -9.34 -7.01
N ASN A 224 -6.68 -10.58 -6.59
CA ASN A 224 -5.83 -10.85 -5.44
C ASN A 224 -4.39 -10.95 -5.93
N ILE A 225 -3.51 -10.17 -5.32
CA ILE A 225 -2.14 -10.01 -5.76
C ILE A 225 -1.16 -10.25 -4.62
N LEU A 226 0.07 -10.57 -4.99
CA LEU A 226 1.17 -10.72 -4.06
C LEU A 226 2.19 -9.60 -4.28
N LEU A 227 2.39 -8.78 -3.25
CA LEU A 227 3.42 -7.74 -3.23
C LEU A 227 4.72 -8.29 -2.65
N ASP A 228 5.85 -8.01 -3.28
CA ASP A 228 7.19 -8.44 -2.83
C ASP A 228 7.80 -7.34 -1.94
N SER A 229 7.69 -7.53 -0.64
CA SER A 229 8.12 -6.58 0.38
C SER A 229 9.62 -6.29 0.35
N SER A 230 10.41 -7.19 -0.25
CA SER A 230 11.86 -7.05 -0.38
C SER A 230 12.26 -5.77 -1.10
N TYR A 231 11.48 -5.34 -2.09
CA TYR A 231 11.72 -4.10 -2.83
C TYR A 231 11.51 -2.88 -1.94
N LEU A 232 10.42 -2.84 -1.16
CA LEU A 232 10.17 -1.74 -0.24
C LEU A 232 11.22 -1.68 0.87
N ILE A 233 11.59 -2.82 1.46
CA ILE A 233 12.62 -2.89 2.50
C ILE A 233 13.94 -2.36 1.97
N LYS A 234 14.35 -2.80 0.78
CA LYS A 234 15.57 -2.32 0.15
C LYS A 234 15.49 -0.82 -0.17
N LEU A 235 14.35 -0.35 -0.67
CA LEU A 235 14.12 1.05 -0.99
C LEU A 235 14.18 1.94 0.26
N ILE A 236 13.59 1.53 1.37
CA ILE A 236 13.68 2.24 2.67
C ILE A 236 15.13 2.32 3.14
N LYS A 237 15.85 1.19 3.11
CA LYS A 237 17.27 1.15 3.52
C LYS A 237 18.14 2.07 2.68
N ASP A 238 18.06 1.94 1.35
CA ASP A 238 18.86 2.72 0.42
C ASP A 238 18.52 4.23 0.55
N THR A 239 17.26 4.56 0.83
CA THR A 239 16.82 5.94 1.06
C THR A 239 17.36 6.51 2.35
N LEU A 240 17.27 5.77 3.47
CA LEU A 240 17.80 6.22 4.76
C LEU A 240 19.34 6.32 4.76
N LEU A 241 20.02 5.53 3.93
CA LEU A 241 21.46 5.64 3.74
C LEU A 241 21.83 6.88 2.90
N ARG A 242 21.06 7.18 1.85
CA ARG A 242 21.28 8.33 0.98
C ARG A 242 20.88 9.66 1.64
N TYR A 243 19.84 9.63 2.48
CA TYR A 243 19.20 10.78 3.11
C TYR A 243 19.07 10.57 4.62
N PRO A 244 20.19 10.53 5.37
CA PRO A 244 20.19 10.23 6.80
C PRO A 244 19.37 11.23 7.62
N GLU A 245 19.18 12.46 7.16
CA GLU A 245 18.39 13.51 7.84
C GLU A 245 16.91 13.12 8.02
N ILE A 246 16.39 12.20 7.20
CA ILE A 246 15.04 11.65 7.35
C ILE A 246 14.85 11.02 8.73
N LYS A 247 15.90 10.41 9.30
CA LYS A 247 15.84 9.78 10.64
C LYS A 247 15.45 10.78 11.73
N GLU A 248 15.85 12.04 11.57
CA GLU A 248 15.57 13.12 12.51
C GLU A 248 14.26 13.85 12.18
N THR A 249 13.94 14.06 10.90
CA THR A 249 12.75 14.83 10.52
C THR A 249 11.48 13.99 10.45
N ALA A 250 11.57 12.74 10.02
CA ALA A 250 10.46 11.79 9.90
C ALA A 250 10.76 10.56 10.76
N THR A 251 10.77 10.74 12.08
CA THR A 251 11.16 9.73 13.09
C THR A 251 10.36 8.42 13.04
N ASP A 252 9.16 8.47 12.44
CA ASP A 252 8.28 7.32 12.23
C ASP A 252 8.54 6.60 10.91
N PHE A 253 9.41 7.13 10.03
CA PHE A 253 9.85 6.49 8.80
C PHE A 253 11.09 5.60 9.06
N LYS A 254 10.85 4.36 9.47
CA LYS A 254 11.90 3.36 9.73
C LYS A 254 11.37 1.95 9.58
N LEU A 255 12.29 0.99 9.41
CA LEU A 255 11.96 -0.44 9.50
C LEU A 255 11.78 -0.84 10.98
N TYR A 256 10.87 -1.78 11.23
CA TYR A 256 10.51 -2.29 12.56
C TYR A 256 10.80 -3.79 12.63
#